data_AF-A0A9D6VTN9-F1
#
_entry.id   AF-A0A9D6VTN9-F1
#
_cell.length_a   1.000
_cell.length_b   1.000
_cell.length_c   1.000
_cell.angle_alpha   90.00
_cell.angle_beta   90.00
_cell.angle_gamma   90.00
#
_symmetry.space_group_name_H-M   'P 1'
#
loop_
_entity.id
_entity.type
_entity.pdbx_description
1 polymer ?
#
loop_
_entity_poly.entity_id
_entity_poly.type
_entity_poly.pdbx_seq_one_letter_code
_entity_poly.pdbx_strand_id
1 'polypeptide(L)'
;SVTQSQAVLRDLRAGGAIAVVFSRPTTHGTLQLKGVRARIAQLAEGDREAMRAYSQSFGEEIGVIGFHDPFNNTIMSGTEEDAVAVSFMPTAAFEQTPGPSAGQPLSPKS
;
A
#
# COMPACT_ATOMS: atom_id res chain seq x y z
N SER A 1 -12.06 -1.95 -8.25
CA SER A 1 -11.18 -2.56 -9.25
C SER A 1 -10.64 -1.51 -10.23
N VAL A 2 -11.26 -1.03 -11.32
CA VAL A 2 -10.64 0.08 -12.10
C VAL A 2 -11.13 1.47 -11.66
N THR A 3 -12.42 1.61 -11.34
CA THR A 3 -13.06 2.90 -10.99
C THR A 3 -12.50 3.54 -9.72
N GLN A 4 -12.18 2.73 -8.69
CA GLN A 4 -11.60 3.23 -7.45
C GLN A 4 -10.18 3.76 -7.67
N SER A 5 -9.34 3.02 -8.40
CA SER A 5 -7.98 3.47 -8.76
C SER A 5 -8.02 4.77 -9.55
N GLN A 6 -8.95 4.90 -10.50
CA GLN A 6 -9.13 6.15 -11.25
C GLN A 6 -9.54 7.33 -10.37
N ALA A 7 -10.43 7.12 -9.39
CA ALA A 7 -10.83 8.18 -8.47
C ALA A 7 -9.64 8.67 -7.64
N VAL A 8 -8.90 7.75 -7.02
CA VAL A 8 -7.67 8.07 -6.28
C VAL A 8 -6.68 8.82 -7.17
N LEU A 9 -6.40 8.33 -8.38
CA LEU A 9 -5.47 8.99 -9.29
C LEU A 9 -5.96 10.38 -9.74
N ARG A 10 -7.27 10.61 -9.88
CA ARG A 10 -7.81 11.95 -10.15
C ARG A 10 -7.58 12.90 -8.98
N ASP A 11 -7.88 12.46 -7.76
CA ASP A 11 -7.72 13.29 -6.56
C ASP A 11 -6.25 13.65 -6.33
N LEU A 12 -5.34 12.70 -6.54
CA LEU A 12 -3.90 12.95 -6.48
C LEU A 12 -3.43 13.92 -7.57
N ARG A 13 -3.93 13.81 -8.81
CA ARG A 13 -3.65 14.79 -9.89
C ARG A 13 -4.18 16.18 -9.57
N ALA A 14 -5.29 16.28 -8.85
CA ALA A 14 -5.86 17.55 -8.37
C ALA A 14 -5.08 18.15 -7.19
N GLY A 15 -4.01 17.49 -6.72
CA GLY A 15 -3.18 17.96 -5.62
C GLY A 15 -3.69 17.54 -4.23
N GLY A 16 -4.55 16.52 -4.17
CA GLY A 16 -5.03 15.94 -2.93
C GLY A 16 -3.90 15.37 -2.05
N ALA A 17 -4.14 15.39 -0.74
CA ALA A 17 -3.30 14.68 0.21
C ALA A 17 -3.45 13.16 0.05
N ILE A 18 -2.46 12.42 0.53
CA ILE A 18 -2.42 10.96 0.46
C ILE A 18 -2.28 10.37 1.87
N ALA A 19 -3.00 9.28 2.13
CA ALA A 19 -2.76 8.41 3.27
C ALA A 19 -2.60 6.97 2.76
N VAL A 20 -1.54 6.29 3.18
CA VAL A 20 -1.27 4.89 2.83
C VAL A 20 -1.19 4.08 4.11
N VAL A 21 -1.92 2.98 4.16
CA VAL A 21 -1.96 2.07 5.31
C VAL A 21 -1.31 0.76 4.91
N PHE A 22 -0.30 0.35 5.66
CA PHE A 22 0.38 -0.93 5.51
C PHE A 22 -0.01 -1.82 6.68
N SER A 23 -0.50 -3.02 6.40
CA SER A 23 -0.81 -4.01 7.44
C SER A 23 -0.07 -5.29 7.16
N ARG A 24 0.43 -5.93 8.21
CA ARG A 24 0.92 -7.30 8.18
C ARG A 24 -0.19 -8.24 8.68
N PRO A 25 -0.85 -9.02 7.79
CA PRO A 25 -1.97 -9.88 8.16
C PRO A 25 -1.72 -10.80 9.36
N THR A 26 -0.57 -11.46 9.45
CA THR A 26 -0.30 -12.46 10.51
C THR A 26 -0.13 -11.86 11.90
N THR A 27 0.30 -10.61 11.99
CA THR A 27 0.56 -9.93 13.28
C THR A 27 -0.40 -8.78 13.55
N HIS A 28 -1.28 -8.44 12.60
CA HIS A 28 -2.08 -7.22 12.57
C HIS A 28 -1.28 -5.92 12.74
N GLY A 29 0.05 -5.97 12.54
CA GLY A 29 0.91 -4.82 12.68
C GLY A 29 0.57 -3.83 11.58
N THR A 30 0.08 -2.64 11.94
CA THR A 30 -0.44 -1.67 10.98
C THR A 30 0.16 -0.28 11.20
N LEU A 31 0.62 0.32 10.11
CA LEU A 31 1.21 1.66 10.07
C LEU A 31 0.45 2.50 9.04
N GLN A 32 0.11 3.74 9.38
CA GLN A 32 -0.38 4.72 8.40
C GLN A 32 0.63 5.84 8.18
N LEU A 33 0.95 6.10 6.92
CA LEU A 33 1.75 7.24 6.49
C LEU A 33 0.86 8.27 5.79
N LYS A 34 1.04 9.56 6.09
CA LYS A 34 0.34 10.66 5.43
C LYS A 34 1.31 11.60 4.73
N GLY A 35 0.94 12.06 3.54
CA GLY A 35 1.65 13.08 2.77
C GLY A 35 0.70 14.17 2.31
N VAL A 36 1.22 15.39 2.19
CA VAL A 36 0.44 16.55 1.72
C VAL A 36 0.18 16.53 0.21
N ARG A 37 1.06 15.86 -0.55
CA ARG A 37 0.98 15.72 -2.01
C ARG A 37 1.65 14.42 -2.44
N ALA A 38 1.25 13.91 -3.59
CA ALA A 38 1.92 12.81 -4.29
C ALA A 38 2.22 13.19 -5.74
N ARG A 39 3.21 12.53 -6.33
CA ARG A 39 3.53 12.56 -7.75
C ARG A 39 3.14 11.22 -8.36
N ILE A 40 2.44 11.29 -9.49
CA ILE A 40 2.19 10.13 -10.35
C ILE A 40 3.26 10.10 -11.45
N ALA A 41 3.87 8.95 -11.67
CA ALA A 41 4.89 8.72 -12.68
C ALA A 41 4.69 7.37 -13.38
N GLN A 42 5.41 7.16 -14.48
CA GLN A 42 5.58 5.82 -15.04
C GLN A 42 6.38 4.95 -14.06
N LEU A 43 6.20 3.63 -14.16
CA LEU A 43 7.03 2.69 -13.45
C LEU A 43 8.50 2.86 -13.87
N ALA A 44 9.39 2.83 -12.88
CA ALA A 44 10.83 2.80 -13.08
C ALA A 44 11.32 1.37 -13.36
N GLU A 45 12.57 1.26 -13.82
CA GLU A 45 13.26 -0.02 -13.90
C GLU A 45 13.26 -0.71 -12.52
N GLY A 46 12.94 -2.00 -12.48
CA GLY A 46 12.83 -2.77 -11.24
C GLY A 46 11.48 -2.69 -10.50
N ASP A 47 10.60 -1.72 -10.78
CA ASP A 47 9.31 -1.62 -10.08
C ASP A 47 8.45 -2.88 -10.29
N ARG A 48 8.45 -3.42 -11.52
CA ARG A 48 7.70 -4.65 -11.86
C ARG A 48 8.23 -5.86 -11.11
N GLU A 49 9.54 -5.93 -10.89
CA GLU A 49 10.15 -6.99 -10.09
C GLU A 49 9.75 -6.86 -8.62
N ALA A 50 9.78 -5.64 -8.08
CA ALA A 50 9.31 -5.37 -6.72
C ALA A 50 7.82 -5.71 -6.53
N MET A 51 6.97 -5.42 -7.52
CA MET A 51 5.55 -5.79 -7.52
C MET A 51 5.37 -7.31 -7.47
N ARG A 52 6.14 -8.07 -8.27
CA ARG A 52 6.10 -9.54 -8.23
C ARG A 52 6.57 -10.10 -6.90
N ALA A 53 7.68 -9.60 -6.38
CA ALA A 53 8.20 -10.00 -5.07
C ALA A 53 7.21 -9.70 -3.94
N TYR A 54 6.57 -8.52 -3.97
CA TYR A 54 5.51 -8.17 -3.02
C TYR A 54 4.30 -9.10 -3.15
N SER A 55 3.85 -9.39 -4.36
CA SER A 55 2.72 -10.30 -4.61
C SER A 55 2.98 -11.70 -4.05
N GLN A 56 4.20 -12.21 -4.22
CA GLN A 56 4.62 -13.50 -3.66
C GLN A 56 4.62 -13.48 -2.13
N SER A 57 5.31 -12.49 -1.53
CA SER A 57 5.38 -12.35 -0.06
C SER A 57 4.01 -12.14 0.58
N PHE A 58 3.14 -11.35 -0.05
CA PHE A 58 1.78 -11.15 0.42
C PHE A 58 0.95 -12.44 0.34
N GLY A 59 1.13 -13.22 -0.74
CA GLY A 59 0.52 -14.54 -0.90
C GLY A 59 0.88 -15.53 0.20
N GLU A 60 2.17 -15.59 0.55
CA GLU A 60 2.66 -16.42 1.67
C GLU A 60 2.02 -15.99 2.99
N GLU A 61 2.00 -14.68 3.25
CA GLU A 61 1.48 -14.07 4.47
C GLU A 61 -0.02 -14.34 4.68
N ILE A 62 -0.85 -14.23 3.65
CA ILE A 62 -2.29 -14.54 3.73
C ILE A 62 -2.57 -16.04 3.70
N GLY A 63 -1.68 -16.84 3.09
CA GLY A 63 -1.75 -18.29 3.11
C GLY A 63 -1.63 -18.86 4.53
N VAL A 64 -0.76 -18.27 5.36
CA VAL A 64 -0.61 -18.65 6.79
C VAL A 64 -1.93 -18.54 7.57
N ILE A 65 -2.77 -17.57 7.22
CA ILE A 65 -4.07 -17.34 7.88
C ILE A 65 -5.26 -17.97 7.12
N GLY A 66 -4.99 -18.88 6.17
CA GLY A 66 -5.99 -19.75 5.54
C GLY A 66 -6.53 -19.29 4.19
N PHE A 67 -5.99 -18.22 3.59
CA PHE A 67 -6.38 -17.75 2.24
C PHE A 67 -5.40 -18.26 1.18
N HIS A 68 -5.69 -19.43 0.58
CA HIS A 68 -4.82 -20.05 -0.44
C HIS A 68 -5.23 -19.72 -1.90
N ASP A 69 -4.27 -19.96 -2.81
CA ASP A 69 -4.19 -19.95 -4.28
C ASP A 69 -5.20 -19.18 -5.15
N PRO A 70 -6.52 -19.49 -5.23
CA PRO A 70 -7.42 -18.71 -6.08
C PRO A 70 -7.52 -17.23 -5.67
N PHE A 71 -7.26 -16.87 -4.41
CA PHE A 71 -7.35 -15.49 -3.94
C PHE A 71 -6.11 -14.65 -4.32
N ASN A 72 -4.91 -15.24 -4.23
CA ASN A 72 -3.65 -14.54 -4.46
C ASN A 72 -3.47 -14.14 -5.93
N ASN A 73 -3.68 -15.10 -6.84
CA ASN A 73 -3.57 -14.85 -8.27
C ASN A 73 -4.64 -13.87 -8.76
N THR A 74 -5.87 -13.92 -8.23
CA THR A 74 -6.96 -13.03 -8.67
C THR A 74 -6.75 -11.58 -8.21
N ILE A 75 -6.19 -11.35 -7.02
CA ILE A 75 -5.96 -9.99 -6.51
C ILE A 75 -4.80 -9.30 -7.23
N MET A 76 -3.77 -10.04 -7.61
CA MET A 76 -2.54 -9.49 -8.20
C MET A 76 -2.50 -9.59 -9.74
N SER A 77 -3.33 -10.44 -10.35
CA SER A 77 -3.44 -10.56 -11.82
C SER A 77 -3.88 -9.25 -12.48
N GLY A 78 -3.23 -8.90 -13.59
CA GLY A 78 -3.56 -7.72 -14.41
C GLY A 78 -3.12 -6.37 -13.82
N THR A 79 -2.52 -6.35 -12.63
CA THR A 79 -2.05 -5.10 -12.00
C THR A 79 -0.74 -4.59 -12.60
N GLU A 80 0.09 -5.48 -13.17
CA GLU A 80 1.40 -5.08 -13.69
C GLU A 80 1.28 -4.18 -14.93
N GLU A 81 0.45 -4.53 -15.91
CA GLU A 81 0.45 -3.84 -17.22
C GLU A 81 -0.14 -2.43 -17.15
N ASP A 82 -1.14 -2.21 -16.30
CA ASP A 82 -1.86 -0.93 -16.13
C ASP A 82 -1.46 -0.16 -14.85
N ALA A 83 -0.29 -0.46 -14.27
CA ALA A 83 0.20 0.24 -13.07
C ALA A 83 0.91 1.56 -13.35
N VAL A 84 0.80 2.48 -12.39
CA VAL A 84 1.56 3.72 -12.31
C VAL A 84 2.25 3.83 -10.95
N ALA A 85 3.39 4.50 -10.91
CA ALA A 85 4.08 4.78 -9.66
C ALA A 85 3.44 5.99 -8.98
N VAL A 86 3.15 5.86 -7.68
CA VAL A 86 2.73 6.97 -6.82
C VAL A 86 3.80 7.19 -5.75
N SER A 87 4.49 8.32 -5.83
CA SER A 87 5.55 8.70 -4.90
C SER A 87 5.12 9.90 -4.05
N PHE A 88 5.38 9.88 -2.75
CA PHE A 88 5.11 11.00 -1.85
C PHE A 88 6.13 11.05 -0.72
N MET A 89 6.30 12.23 -0.13
CA MET A 89 7.09 12.40 1.09
C MET A 89 6.17 12.28 2.32
N PRO A 90 6.38 11.30 3.22
CA PRO A 90 5.64 11.23 4.47
C PRO A 90 5.90 12.46 5.34
N THR A 91 4.83 13.02 5.88
CA THR A 91 4.83 14.18 6.79
C THR A 91 4.28 13.82 8.17
N ALA A 92 3.56 12.71 8.27
CA ALA A 92 3.11 12.14 9.54
C ALA A 92 3.03 10.60 9.42
N ALA A 93 3.24 9.93 10.55
CA ALA A 93 3.11 8.50 10.70
C ALA A 93 2.23 8.20 11.92
N PHE A 94 1.42 7.15 11.87
CA PHE A 94 0.51 6.77 12.96
C PHE A 94 0.54 5.27 13.20
N GLU A 95 0.55 4.87 14.47
CA GLU A 95 0.30 3.50 14.90
C GLU A 95 -1.16 3.18 14.59
N GLN A 96 -1.40 2.05 13.93
CA GLN A 96 -2.74 1.61 13.55
C GLN A 96 -2.96 0.14 13.89
N THR A 97 -1.96 -0.53 14.48
CA THR A 97 -2.12 -1.87 15.05
C THR A 97 -3.25 -1.82 16.07
N PRO A 98 -4.28 -2.68 15.95
CA PRO A 98 -5.39 -2.71 16.88
C PRO A 98 -4.91 -2.83 18.33
N GLY A 99 -5.34 -1.89 19.18
CA GLY A 99 -4.92 -1.83 20.58
C GLY A 99 -4.96 -0.41 21.15
N PRO A 100 -4.54 -0.23 22.41
CA PRO A 100 -4.61 1.06 23.11
C PRO A 100 -3.84 2.20 22.44
N SER A 101 -2.80 1.86 21.66
CA SER A 101 -1.95 2.83 20.95
C SER A 101 -2.44 3.16 19.55
N ALA A 102 -3.51 2.52 19.05
CA ALA A 102 -4.05 2.79 17.73
C ALA A 102 -4.48 4.27 17.60
N GLY A 103 -4.11 4.90 16.48
CA GLY A 103 -4.33 6.33 16.23
C GLY A 103 -3.26 7.26 16.79
N GLN A 104 -2.30 6.76 17.59
CA GLN A 104 -1.25 7.60 18.13
C GLN A 104 -0.21 7.97 17.06
N PRO A 105 0.28 9.22 17.03
CA PRO A 105 1.36 9.62 16.13
C PRO A 105 2.66 8.89 16.49
N LEU A 106 3.36 8.43 15.46
CA LEU A 106 4.69 7.84 15.61
C LEU A 106 5.75 8.93 15.42
N SER A 107 6.66 9.02 16.37
CA SER A 107 7.85 9.87 16.27
C SER A 107 9.07 9.02 15.93
N PRO A 108 10.05 9.54 15.18
CA PRO A 108 11.32 8.86 14.98
C PRO A 108 11.91 8.49 16.35
N LYS A 109 12.29 7.23 16.54
CA LYS A 109 13.07 6.84 17.72
C LYS A 109 14.43 7.54 17.59
N SER A 110 14.75 8.37 18.57
CA SER A 110 16.06 9.05 18.70
C SER A 110 17.15 8.05 19.03
#